data_AF-A0A662ULN8-F1
#
_entry.id   AF-A0A662ULN8-F1
#
_cell.length_a   1.000
_cell.length_b   1.000
_cell.length_c   1.000
_cell.angle_alpha   90.00
_cell.angle_beta   90.00
_cell.angle_gamma   90.00
#
_symmetry.space_group_name_H-M   'P 1'
#
loop_
_entity.id
_entity.type
_entity.pdbx_description
1 polymer ?
#
loop_
_entity_poly.entity_id
_entity_poly.type
_entity_poly.pdbx_seq_one_letter_code
_entity_poly.pdbx_strand_id
1 'polypeptide(L)'
;MPFFVDYSTGIPRLKNIDGHCIFLDPSTNMCTIYEHRPLGCRLYPLVYDVDRDEVSLDTTCPRASTVREKIRRSISFSSLE
;
A
#
# COMPACT_ATOMS: atom_id res chain seq x y z
N MET A 1 13.17 -14.57 13.09
CA MET A 1 12.82 -14.03 11.76
C MET A 1 11.30 -14.03 11.64
N PRO A 2 10.65 -12.90 11.30
CA PRO A 2 9.20 -12.85 11.18
C PRO A 2 8.72 -13.77 10.05
N PHE A 3 7.80 -14.68 10.36
CA PHE A 3 7.32 -15.74 9.46
C PHE A 3 6.67 -15.21 8.17
N PHE A 4 6.18 -13.98 8.15
CA PHE A 4 5.35 -13.39 7.08
C PHE A 4 6.11 -12.47 6.12
N VAL A 5 7.42 -12.26 6.31
CA VAL A 5 8.25 -11.39 5.46
C VAL A 5 9.13 -12.22 4.53
N ASP A 6 9.22 -11.83 3.27
CA ASP A 6 10.14 -12.33 2.26
C ASP A 6 11.27 -11.30 2.04
N TYR A 7 12.52 -11.79 2.09
CA TYR A 7 13.74 -11.00 1.91
C TYR A 7 14.52 -11.40 0.64
N SER A 8 13.99 -12.34 -0.17
CA SER A 8 14.69 -12.91 -1.33
C SER A 8 15.07 -11.89 -2.41
N THR A 9 14.38 -10.75 -2.48
CA THR A 9 14.63 -9.69 -3.48
C THR A 9 15.41 -8.49 -2.96
N GLY A 10 16.03 -8.59 -1.78
CA GLY A 10 16.78 -7.49 -1.16
C GLY A 10 15.90 -6.37 -0.57
N ILE A 11 14.67 -6.21 -1.06
CA ILE A 11 13.62 -5.36 -0.48
C ILE A 11 12.68 -6.25 0.34
N PRO A 12 12.50 -6.00 1.66
CA PRO A 12 11.54 -6.73 2.48
C PRO A 12 10.12 -6.55 1.97
N ARG A 13 9.41 -7.65 1.74
CA ARG A 13 8.01 -7.65 1.30
C ARG A 13 7.17 -8.66 2.08
N LEU A 14 5.86 -8.48 2.07
CA LEU A 14 4.97 -9.52 2.58
C LEU A 14 5.09 -10.76 1.68
N LYS A 15 5.12 -11.95 2.30
CA LYS A 15 5.09 -13.21 1.55
C LYS A 15 3.81 -13.31 0.74
N ASN A 16 3.94 -13.79 -0.49
CA ASN A 16 2.81 -14.24 -1.28
C ASN A 16 2.76 -15.78 -1.28
N ILE A 17 1.58 -16.33 -1.05
CA ILE A 17 1.26 -17.76 -1.15
C ILE A 17 0.12 -17.86 -2.16
N ASP A 18 0.22 -18.80 -3.10
CA ASP A 18 -0.79 -19.01 -4.16
C ASP A 18 -1.13 -17.74 -4.97
N GLY A 19 -0.12 -16.88 -5.17
CA GLY A 19 -0.24 -15.66 -5.97
C GLY A 19 -0.82 -14.45 -5.23
N HIS A 20 -1.14 -14.55 -3.94
CA HIS A 20 -1.65 -13.43 -3.14
C HIS A 20 -0.96 -13.29 -1.79
N CYS A 21 -1.13 -12.14 -1.13
CA CYS A 21 -0.56 -11.88 0.20
C CYS A 21 -0.94 -12.97 1.21
N ILE A 22 0.00 -13.37 2.06
CA ILE A 22 -0.17 -14.37 3.13
C ILE A 22 -1.34 -14.04 4.09
N PHE A 23 -1.76 -12.77 4.15
CA PHE A 23 -2.88 -12.35 5.00
C PHE A 23 -4.22 -12.25 4.26
N LEU A 24 -4.29 -12.50 2.95
CA LEU A 24 -5.56 -12.51 2.23
C LEU A 24 -6.31 -13.82 2.53
N ASP A 25 -7.56 -13.70 2.96
CA ASP A 25 -8.51 -14.80 2.91
C ASP A 25 -9.22 -14.78 1.54
N PRO A 26 -8.92 -15.72 0.64
CA PRO A 26 -9.48 -15.74 -0.71
C PRO A 26 -10.97 -16.08 -0.72
N SER A 27 -11.53 -16.67 0.34
CA SER A 27 -12.95 -17.02 0.41
C SER A 27 -13.82 -15.78 0.66
N THR A 28 -13.30 -14.82 1.44
CA THR A 28 -14.00 -13.58 1.81
C THR A 28 -13.50 -12.36 1.04
N ASN A 29 -12.36 -12.46 0.36
CA ASN A 29 -11.59 -11.33 -0.20
C ASN A 29 -11.21 -10.28 0.86
N MET A 30 -11.12 -10.69 2.12
CA MET A 30 -10.75 -9.81 3.23
C MET A 30 -9.39 -10.21 3.80
N CYS A 31 -8.72 -9.23 4.41
CA CYS A 31 -7.48 -9.50 5.09
C CYS A 31 -7.77 -10.13 6.47
N THR A 32 -7.12 -11.24 6.81
CA THR A 32 -7.23 -11.90 8.12
C THR A 32 -6.78 -11.01 9.29
N ILE A 33 -5.91 -10.03 9.01
CA ILE A 33 -5.45 -9.02 9.97
C ILE A 33 -6.14 -7.67 9.79
N TYR A 34 -7.36 -7.61 9.23
CA TYR A 34 -8.03 -6.38 8.79
C TYR A 34 -7.99 -5.24 9.84
N GLU A 35 -8.30 -5.56 11.09
CA GLU A 35 -8.30 -4.62 12.23
C GLU A 35 -6.90 -4.11 12.58
N HIS A 36 -5.89 -4.95 12.38
CA HIS A 36 -4.49 -4.66 12.70
C HIS A 36 -3.64 -4.30 11.47
N ARG A 37 -4.28 -3.97 10.34
CA ARG A 37 -3.56 -3.65 9.09
C ARG A 37 -2.54 -2.54 9.32
N PRO A 38 -1.29 -2.73 8.86
CA PRO A 38 -0.26 -1.71 9.00
C PRO A 38 -0.62 -0.45 8.21
N LEU A 39 -0.05 0.68 8.60
CA LEU A 39 -0.36 1.98 8.00
C LEU A 39 -0.14 1.97 6.48
N GLY A 40 0.93 1.36 5.99
CA GLY A 40 1.18 1.22 4.55
C GLY A 40 0.05 0.52 3.79
N CYS A 41 -0.51 -0.57 4.33
CA CYS A 41 -1.66 -1.25 3.71
C CYS A 41 -2.93 -0.41 3.73
N ARG A 42 -3.10 0.49 4.72
CA ARG A 42 -4.25 1.41 4.78
C ARG A 42 -4.11 2.56 3.78
N LEU A 43 -2.89 2.98 3.50
CA LEU A 43 -2.57 4.11 2.61
C LEU A 43 -2.43 3.71 1.14
N TYR A 44 -2.19 2.42 0.85
CA TYR A 44 -2.07 1.92 -0.52
C TYR A 44 -3.26 2.38 -1.38
N PRO A 45 -3.04 2.92 -2.60
CA PRO A 45 -1.80 2.91 -3.42
C PRO A 45 -0.71 3.94 -3.12
N LEU A 46 -0.77 4.69 -2.02
CA LEU A 46 0.35 5.58 -1.63
C LEU A 46 1.49 4.76 -1.02
N VAL A 47 2.69 4.95 -1.57
CA VAL A 47 3.92 4.25 -1.17
C VAL A 47 4.96 5.29 -0.81
N TYR A 48 5.49 5.20 0.41
CA TYR A 48 6.59 6.06 0.85
C TYR A 48 7.93 5.40 0.50
N ASP A 49 8.73 6.09 -0.29
CA ASP A 49 10.12 5.74 -0.59
C ASP A 49 11.02 6.39 0.48
N VAL A 50 11.55 5.55 1.37
CA VAL A 50 12.37 5.99 2.50
C VAL A 50 13.73 6.52 2.07
N ASP A 51 14.27 6.05 0.94
CA ASP A 51 15.60 6.44 0.47
C ASP A 51 15.55 7.84 -0.18
N ARG A 52 14.42 8.17 -0.80
CA ARG A 52 14.19 9.45 -1.48
C ARG A 52 13.38 10.46 -0.67
N ASP A 53 12.86 10.05 0.48
CA ASP A 53 11.95 10.85 1.32
C ASP A 53 10.74 11.38 0.52
N GLU A 54 10.16 10.53 -0.34
CA GLU A 54 9.05 10.91 -1.22
C GLU A 54 7.86 9.96 -1.12
N VAL A 55 6.65 10.49 -1.31
CA VAL A 55 5.45 9.67 -1.47
C VAL A 55 5.15 9.52 -2.96
N SER A 56 5.20 8.28 -3.42
CA SER A 56 4.81 7.89 -4.78
C SER A 56 3.44 7.22 -4.79
N LEU A 57 2.81 7.23 -5.96
CA LEU A 57 1.55 6.53 -6.20
C LEU A 57 1.81 5.31 -7.06
N ASP A 58 1.44 4.13 -6.58
CA ASP A 58 1.54 2.91 -7.38
C ASP A 58 0.50 2.96 -8.51
N THR A 59 0.98 3.20 -9.73
CA THR A 59 0.16 3.33 -10.94
C THR A 59 -0.36 2.00 -11.46
N THR A 60 0.15 0.87 -10.97
CA THR A 60 -0.37 -0.47 -11.31
C THR A 60 -1.68 -0.78 -10.58
N CYS A 61 -1.96 -0.08 -9.47
CA CYS A 61 -3.21 -0.21 -8.74
C CYS A 61 -4.39 0.36 -9.54
N PRO A 62 -5.49 -0.40 -9.75
CA PRO A 62 -6.68 0.12 -10.42
C PRO A 62 -7.32 1.34 -9.75
N ARG A 63 -7.06 1.56 -8.45
CA ARG A 63 -7.59 2.71 -7.68
C ARG A 63 -6.67 3.94 -7.71
N ALA A 64 -5.53 3.88 -8.40
CA ALA A 64 -4.57 4.98 -8.45
C ALA A 64 -5.19 6.29 -8.98
N SER A 65 -5.99 6.22 -10.05
CA SER A 65 -6.67 7.38 -10.63
C SER A 65 -7.55 8.11 -9.61
N THR A 66 -8.38 7.38 -8.88
CA THR A 66 -9.26 7.93 -7.84
C THR A 66 -8.46 8.61 -6.72
N VAL A 67 -7.35 8.03 -6.29
CA VAL A 67 -6.48 8.64 -5.26
C VAL A 67 -5.81 9.90 -5.79
N ARG A 68 -5.32 9.88 -7.03
CA ARG A 68 -4.72 11.06 -7.69
C ARG A 68 -5.68 12.24 -7.75
N GLU A 69 -6.94 12.00 -8.08
CA GLU A 69 -7.98 13.04 -8.10
C GLU A 69 -8.24 13.63 -6.71
N LYS A 70 -8.31 12.78 -5.68
CA LYS A 70 -8.48 13.23 -4.29
C LYS A 70 -7.32 14.12 -3.84
N ILE A 71 -6.08 13.70 -4.12
CA ILE A 71 -4.88 14.48 -3.78
C ILE A 71 -4.91 15.85 -4.47
N ARG A 72 -5.22 15.91 -5.77
CA ARG A 72 -5.33 17.18 -6.50
C ARG A 72 -6.34 18.13 -5.87
N ARG A 73 -7.51 17.63 -5.46
CA ARG A 73 -8.54 18.42 -4.78
C ARG A 73 -8.11 18.91 -3.40
N SER A 74 -7.32 18.13 -2.68
CA SER A 74 -6.79 18.51 -1.37
C SER A 74 -5.70 19.59 -1.47
N ILE A 75 -4.86 19.56 -2.51
CA ILE A 75 -3.78 20.54 -2.73
C ILE A 75 -4.34 21.87 -3.29
N SER A 76 -5.46 21.85 -4.02
CA SER A 76 -6.10 23.09 -4.50
C SER A 76 -6.62 24.01 -3.38
N PHE A 77 -6.58 23.59 -2.12
CA PHE A 77 -6.98 24.41 -0.97
C PHE A 77 -5.79 25.08 -0.26
N SER A 78 -4.55 24.67 -0.53
CA SER A 78 -3.33 25.18 0.14
C SER A 78 -2.60 26.28 -0.63
N SER A 79 -3.25 26.90 -1.63
CA SER A 79 -2.71 28.04 -2.39
C SER A 79 -3.54 29.31 -2.22
N LEU A 80 -4.36 29.39 -1.16
CA LEU A 80 -5.12 30.58 -0.77
C LEU A 80 -4.71 31.14 0.60
N GLU A 81 -3.53 30.78 1.10
CA GLU A 81 -2.85 31.50 2.19
C GLU A 81 -1.56 32.15 1.69
#